data_AF-A0A8S1WDW0-F1
#
_entry.id   AF-A0A8S1WDW0-F1
#
_cell.length_a   1.000
_cell.length_b   1.000
_cell.length_c   1.000
_cell.angle_alpha   90.00
_cell.angle_beta   90.00
_cell.angle_gamma   90.00
#
_symmetry.space_group_name_H-M   'P 1'
#
loop_
_entity.id
_entity.type
_entity.pdbx_description
1 polymer ?
#
loop_
_entity_poly.entity_id
_entity_poly.type
_entity_poly.pdbx_seq_one_letter_code
_entity_poly.pdbx_strand_id
1 'polypeptide(L)'
;MNDLNIYNILNYENYDQLVQLFTENGACQFYSSIYLHSLDITLYKEEPIKYLNKKKQIQFGIIKEIVCLNLKNKNQLPLIKISVLLTSQFVSQYVNTKIADWLESRELFSCQDTKWICWSDIQDKILMVEHKKLSDSVKKNEEAYFMRASFNHYTKQFNPPYDQWARSYCTCGNPDNNEKGFIFCNNCNLWYHTECEGLTSQQFDRERKNTSLPYFCNKCRIIKKKTR
;
A
#
# COMPACT_ATOMS: atom_id res chain seq x y z
N MET A 1 -36.19 10.61 -15.93
CA MET A 1 -34.80 11.04 -16.18
C MET A 1 -34.58 11.33 -17.66
N ASN A 2 -34.12 12.53 -17.99
CA ASN A 2 -33.63 12.86 -19.35
C ASN A 2 -32.21 12.33 -19.52
N ASP A 3 -31.92 11.71 -20.66
CA ASP A 3 -30.63 11.06 -20.96
C ASP A 3 -29.44 12.03 -20.92
N LEU A 4 -29.70 13.33 -21.15
CA LEU A 4 -28.71 14.41 -21.05
C LEU A 4 -28.10 14.55 -19.64
N ASN A 5 -28.88 14.26 -18.59
CA ASN A 5 -28.41 14.40 -17.20
C ASN A 5 -27.51 13.22 -16.79
N ILE A 6 -27.82 12.01 -17.27
CA ILE A 6 -26.98 10.81 -17.06
C ILE A 6 -25.66 10.96 -17.82
N TYR A 7 -25.69 11.44 -19.06
CA TYR A 7 -24.48 11.65 -19.86
C TYR A 7 -23.52 12.68 -19.22
N ASN A 8 -24.07 13.76 -18.67
CA ASN A 8 -23.28 14.74 -17.94
C ASN A 8 -22.67 14.15 -16.66
N ILE A 9 -23.46 13.42 -15.84
CA ILE A 9 -22.95 12.80 -14.60
C ILE A 9 -21.86 11.75 -14.89
N LEU A 10 -22.02 10.96 -15.95
CA LEU A 10 -21.00 10.00 -16.40
C LEU A 10 -19.71 10.68 -16.85
N ASN A 11 -19.81 11.80 -17.57
CA ASN A 11 -18.64 12.57 -17.99
C ASN A 11 -17.87 13.20 -16.82
N TYR A 12 -18.58 13.57 -15.75
CA TYR A 12 -17.96 14.13 -14.55
C TYR A 12 -17.56 13.08 -13.49
N GLU A 13 -17.83 11.79 -13.72
CA GLU A 13 -17.62 10.69 -12.75
C GLU A 13 -18.16 10.99 -11.35
N ASN A 14 -19.27 11.72 -11.27
CA ASN A 14 -19.96 11.89 -9.99
C ASN A 14 -20.83 10.65 -9.71
N TYR A 15 -20.15 9.50 -9.62
CA TYR A 15 -20.78 8.21 -9.42
C TYR A 15 -21.51 8.13 -8.08
N ASP A 16 -21.09 8.88 -7.06
CA ASP A 16 -21.84 8.99 -5.80
C ASP A 16 -23.25 9.52 -6.04
N GLN A 17 -23.37 10.66 -6.73
CA GLN A 17 -24.69 11.21 -7.08
C GLN A 17 -25.46 10.27 -8.01
N LEU A 18 -24.78 9.58 -8.93
CA LEU A 18 -25.43 8.65 -9.85
C LEU A 18 -26.03 7.45 -9.11
N VAL A 19 -25.25 6.80 -8.24
CA VAL A 19 -25.70 5.65 -7.45
C VAL A 19 -26.83 6.06 -6.52
N GLN A 20 -26.73 7.22 -5.86
CA GLN A 20 -27.80 7.74 -5.01
C GLN A 20 -29.09 7.91 -5.81
N LEU A 21 -29.04 8.61 -6.94
CA LEU A 21 -30.20 8.87 -7.78
C LEU A 21 -30.86 7.57 -8.27
N PHE A 22 -30.08 6.60 -8.73
CA PHE A 22 -30.62 5.31 -9.20
C PHE A 22 -31.20 4.49 -8.05
N THR A 23 -30.62 4.57 -6.86
CA THR A 23 -31.14 3.91 -5.66
C THR A 23 -32.51 4.47 -5.27
N GLU A 24 -32.64 5.79 -5.22
CA GLU A 24 -33.92 6.47 -4.91
C GLU A 24 -35.03 6.15 -5.91
N ASN A 25 -34.68 5.85 -7.16
CA ASN A 25 -35.63 5.49 -8.22
C ASN A 25 -35.86 3.97 -8.37
N GLY A 26 -35.32 3.14 -7.47
CA GLY A 26 -35.44 1.67 -7.54
C GLY A 26 -34.74 1.03 -8.74
N ALA A 27 -33.82 1.75 -9.38
CA ALA A 27 -33.06 1.33 -10.56
C ALA A 27 -31.62 0.89 -10.22
N CYS A 28 -31.28 0.75 -8.94
CA CYS A 28 -30.00 0.25 -8.45
C CYS A 28 -30.20 -1.14 -7.82
N GLN A 29 -29.34 -2.09 -8.19
CA GLN A 29 -29.31 -3.44 -7.62
C GLN A 29 -27.96 -3.69 -6.96
N PHE A 30 -27.97 -4.30 -5.77
CA PHE A 30 -26.79 -4.65 -5.00
C PHE A 30 -26.43 -6.12 -5.18
N TYR A 31 -25.12 -6.41 -5.22
CA TYR A 31 -24.60 -7.74 -5.44
C TYR A 31 -23.59 -8.12 -4.35
N SER A 32 -23.56 -9.39 -3.96
CA SER A 32 -22.56 -9.95 -3.04
C SER A 32 -21.29 -10.41 -3.74
N SER A 33 -21.35 -10.65 -5.05
CA SER A 33 -20.24 -11.12 -5.87
C SER A 33 -20.39 -10.69 -7.34
N ILE A 34 -19.27 -10.62 -8.04
CA ILE A 34 -19.21 -10.36 -9.48
C ILE A 34 -18.09 -11.21 -10.11
N TYR A 35 -18.35 -11.77 -11.30
CA TYR A 35 -17.36 -12.50 -12.07
C TYR A 35 -16.91 -11.65 -13.26
N LEU A 36 -15.63 -11.24 -13.26
CA LEU A 36 -15.07 -10.26 -14.19
C LEU A 36 -13.82 -10.83 -14.88
N HIS A 37 -13.84 -11.08 -16.18
CA HIS A 37 -12.63 -11.46 -16.93
C HIS A 37 -11.79 -12.58 -16.28
N SER A 38 -12.45 -13.59 -15.69
CA SER A 38 -11.85 -14.69 -14.91
C SER A 38 -11.50 -14.37 -13.45
N LEU A 39 -11.73 -13.14 -12.99
CA LEU A 39 -11.67 -12.74 -11.59
C LEU A 39 -13.01 -12.98 -10.91
N ASP A 40 -13.02 -13.84 -9.90
CA ASP A 40 -14.16 -13.99 -8.98
C ASP A 40 -13.99 -13.03 -7.80
N ILE A 41 -14.82 -12.00 -7.73
CA ILE A 41 -14.81 -11.00 -6.67
C ILE A 41 -16.03 -11.23 -5.78
N THR A 42 -15.80 -11.41 -4.48
CA THR A 42 -16.86 -11.63 -3.49
C THR A 42 -16.64 -10.71 -2.28
N LEU A 43 -17.69 -10.01 -1.83
CA LEU A 43 -17.62 -8.99 -0.76
C LEU A 43 -17.24 -9.54 0.63
N TYR A 44 -17.39 -10.85 0.87
CA TYR A 44 -17.10 -11.46 2.17
C TYR A 44 -15.61 -11.54 2.53
N LYS A 45 -14.74 -11.28 1.56
CA LYS A 45 -13.30 -11.15 1.78
C LYS A 45 -12.99 -9.69 1.46
N GLU A 46 -12.25 -8.99 2.31
CA GLU A 46 -11.75 -7.67 1.95
C GLU A 46 -10.80 -7.84 0.76
N GLU A 47 -11.31 -7.77 -0.46
CA GLU A 47 -10.57 -8.08 -1.69
C GLU A 47 -9.84 -6.81 -2.15
N PRO A 48 -8.50 -6.76 -2.01
CA PRO A 48 -7.71 -5.64 -2.48
C PRO A 48 -7.46 -5.81 -3.98
N ILE A 49 -7.58 -4.71 -4.71
CA ILE A 49 -7.45 -4.67 -6.16
C ILE A 49 -6.53 -3.54 -6.61
N LYS A 50 -6.01 -3.69 -7.81
CA LYS A 50 -5.43 -2.60 -8.59
C LYS A 50 -6.38 -2.22 -9.74
N TYR A 51 -6.56 -0.92 -9.95
CA TYR A 51 -7.44 -0.38 -10.98
C TYR A 51 -6.79 0.82 -11.66
N LEU A 52 -7.29 1.20 -12.84
CA LEU A 52 -6.81 2.36 -13.58
C LEU A 52 -7.65 3.60 -13.25
N ASN A 53 -6.99 4.72 -13.00
CA ASN A 53 -7.69 6.02 -12.99
C ASN A 53 -7.91 6.55 -14.43
N LYS A 54 -8.58 7.70 -14.56
CA LYS A 54 -8.78 8.40 -15.85
C LYS A 54 -7.50 8.60 -16.67
N LYS A 55 -6.38 8.83 -15.99
CA LYS A 55 -5.07 9.04 -16.60
C LYS A 55 -4.35 7.73 -16.94
N LYS A 56 -5.03 6.58 -16.82
CA LYS A 56 -4.49 5.23 -17.02
C LYS A 56 -3.31 4.92 -16.10
N GLN A 57 -3.31 5.51 -14.90
CA GLN A 57 -2.34 5.22 -13.86
C GLN A 57 -2.92 4.20 -12.90
N ILE A 58 -2.08 3.26 -12.47
CA ILE A 58 -2.44 2.24 -11.49
C ILE A 58 -2.72 2.92 -10.14
N GLN A 59 -3.82 2.50 -9.53
CA GLN A 59 -4.28 2.89 -8.21
C GLN A 59 -4.75 1.64 -7.47
N PHE A 60 -4.96 1.77 -6.16
CA PHE A 60 -5.27 0.63 -5.29
C PHE A 60 -6.50 0.90 -4.44
N GLY A 61 -7.25 -0.16 -4.14
CA GLY A 61 -8.43 -0.06 -3.30
C GLY A 61 -8.87 -1.41 -2.75
N ILE A 62 -9.72 -1.38 -1.74
CA ILE A 62 -10.39 -2.55 -1.19
C ILE A 62 -11.85 -2.46 -1.55
N ILE A 63 -12.40 -3.51 -2.15
CA ILE A 63 -13.80 -3.55 -2.56
C ILE A 63 -14.71 -3.54 -1.32
N LYS A 64 -15.74 -2.68 -1.34
CA LYS A 64 -16.70 -2.50 -0.25
C LYS A 64 -18.14 -2.79 -0.68
N GLU A 65 -18.52 -2.35 -1.88
CA GLU A 65 -19.90 -2.53 -2.37
C GLU A 65 -19.87 -2.77 -3.90
N ILE A 66 -20.80 -3.60 -4.39
CA ILE A 66 -20.99 -3.86 -5.81
C ILE A 66 -22.44 -3.51 -6.15
N VAL A 67 -22.62 -2.64 -7.14
CA VAL A 67 -23.95 -2.27 -7.63
C VAL A 67 -24.02 -2.38 -9.15
N CYS A 68 -25.23 -2.58 -9.65
CA CYS A 68 -25.54 -2.43 -11.06
C CYS A 68 -26.67 -1.42 -11.22
N LEU A 69 -26.43 -0.39 -12.04
CA LEU A 69 -27.42 0.61 -12.39
C LEU A 69 -28.15 0.17 -13.66
N ASN A 70 -29.48 0.05 -13.56
CA ASN A 70 -30.35 -0.35 -14.68
C ASN A 70 -30.76 0.88 -15.49
N LEU A 71 -30.15 1.07 -16.66
CA LEU A 71 -30.47 2.16 -17.58
C LEU A 71 -31.75 1.81 -18.38
N LYS A 72 -32.46 2.85 -18.84
CA LYS A 72 -33.77 2.71 -19.53
C LYS A 72 -33.78 1.76 -20.72
N ASN A 73 -32.67 1.64 -21.45
CA ASN A 73 -32.55 0.80 -22.65
C ASN A 73 -32.11 -0.65 -22.36
N LYS A 74 -32.36 -1.17 -21.14
CA LYS A 74 -31.81 -2.44 -20.64
C LYS A 74 -30.28 -2.50 -20.57
N ASN A 75 -29.60 -1.38 -20.78
CA ASN A 75 -28.17 -1.29 -20.54
C ASN A 75 -27.91 -1.31 -19.03
N GLN A 76 -26.82 -1.93 -18.65
CA GLN A 76 -26.39 -2.07 -17.27
C GLN A 76 -25.06 -1.36 -17.09
N LEU A 77 -24.92 -0.61 -15.99
CA LEU A 77 -23.67 0.00 -15.59
C LEU A 77 -23.25 -0.56 -14.23
N PRO A 78 -22.35 -1.55 -14.20
CA PRO A 78 -21.79 -2.07 -12.97
C PRO A 78 -20.79 -1.07 -12.39
N LEU A 79 -20.99 -0.70 -11.12
CA LEU A 79 -20.10 0.17 -10.37
C LEU A 79 -19.66 -0.53 -9.10
N ILE A 80 -18.43 -0.24 -8.69
CA ILE A 80 -17.80 -0.85 -7.52
C ILE A 80 -17.34 0.26 -6.60
N LYS A 81 -17.82 0.24 -5.36
CA LYS A 81 -17.32 1.12 -4.32
C LYS A 81 -16.09 0.52 -3.70
N ILE A 82 -15.06 1.33 -3.59
CA ILE A 82 -13.79 0.96 -2.97
C ILE A 82 -13.46 1.89 -1.81
N SER A 83 -12.80 1.35 -0.79
CA SER A 83 -11.95 2.15 0.09
C SER A 83 -10.61 2.37 -0.61
N VAL A 84 -10.16 3.61 -0.70
CA VAL A 84 -8.92 3.95 -1.39
C VAL A 84 -7.72 3.52 -0.56
N LEU A 85 -6.70 2.99 -1.23
CA LEU A 85 -5.39 2.73 -0.66
C LEU A 85 -4.38 3.70 -1.26
N LEU A 86 -3.69 4.46 -0.39
CA LEU A 86 -2.67 5.42 -0.77
C LEU A 86 -1.32 4.72 -0.93
N THR A 87 -0.54 5.14 -1.93
CA THR A 87 0.83 4.64 -2.12
C THR A 87 1.82 5.40 -1.25
N SER A 88 2.96 4.79 -0.96
CA SER A 88 4.09 5.49 -0.33
C SER A 88 4.52 6.76 -1.08
N GLN A 89 4.45 6.76 -2.42
CA GLN A 89 4.76 7.94 -3.22
C GLN A 89 3.73 9.07 -3.11
N PHE A 90 2.46 8.75 -2.83
CA PHE A 90 1.48 9.78 -2.49
C PHE A 90 1.75 10.31 -1.08
N VAL A 91 1.89 9.42 -0.10
CA VAL A 91 2.08 9.79 1.31
C VAL A 91 3.36 10.60 1.53
N SER A 92 4.44 10.31 0.80
CA SER A 92 5.73 11.03 0.90
C SER A 92 5.61 12.53 0.62
N GLN A 93 4.58 12.96 -0.10
CA GLN A 93 4.32 14.38 -0.40
C GLN A 93 3.75 15.15 0.80
N TYR A 94 3.23 14.45 1.81
CA TYR A 94 2.54 15.03 2.96
C TYR A 94 3.32 14.92 4.27
N VAL A 95 4.41 14.15 4.28
CA VAL A 95 5.26 13.91 5.46
C VAL A 95 6.62 14.57 5.26
N ASN A 96 7.37 14.72 6.36
CA ASN A 96 8.74 15.23 6.25
C ASN A 96 9.67 14.20 5.57
N THR A 97 10.79 14.68 5.03
CA THR A 97 11.78 13.87 4.31
C THR A 97 12.30 12.69 5.13
N LYS A 98 12.53 12.89 6.44
CA LYS A 98 12.97 11.83 7.35
C LYS A 98 11.96 10.68 7.43
N ILE A 99 10.66 10.91 7.29
CA ILE A 99 9.66 9.84 7.26
C ILE A 99 9.55 9.26 5.85
N ALA A 100 9.54 10.13 4.83
CA ALA A 100 9.43 9.72 3.43
C ALA A 100 10.51 8.70 3.03
N ASP A 101 11.75 8.89 3.50
CA ASP A 101 12.90 8.01 3.23
C ASP A 101 12.76 6.59 3.80
N TRP A 102 11.76 6.35 4.64
CA TRP A 102 11.53 5.09 5.34
C TRP A 102 10.25 4.37 4.90
N LEU A 103 9.49 4.96 3.98
CA LEU A 103 8.38 4.29 3.31
C LEU A 103 8.95 3.36 2.22
N GLU A 104 8.35 2.19 2.05
CA GLU A 104 8.78 1.21 1.04
C GLU A 104 7.95 1.36 -0.24
N SER A 105 8.50 1.00 -1.41
CA SER A 105 7.84 1.18 -2.71
C SER A 105 6.50 0.44 -2.85
N ARG A 106 6.36 -0.72 -2.19
CA ARG A 106 5.14 -1.57 -2.19
C ARG A 106 4.31 -1.46 -0.92
N GLU A 107 4.55 -0.41 -0.15
CA GLU A 107 3.72 -0.09 0.99
C GLU A 107 2.48 0.69 0.58
N LEU A 108 1.33 0.22 1.06
CA LEU A 108 0.03 0.86 0.90
C LEU A 108 -0.49 1.31 2.27
N PHE A 109 -1.34 2.34 2.26
CA PHE A 109 -1.94 2.92 3.45
C PHE A 109 -3.44 3.05 3.25
N SER A 110 -4.24 2.49 4.14
CA SER A 110 -5.68 2.77 4.14
C SER A 110 -5.92 4.23 4.54
N CYS A 111 -6.93 4.84 3.94
CA CYS A 111 -7.42 6.14 4.34
C CYS A 111 -8.94 6.11 4.54
N GLN A 112 -9.52 7.28 4.80
CA GLN A 112 -10.94 7.48 5.02
C GLN A 112 -11.72 7.59 3.70
N ASP A 113 -11.01 7.73 2.59
CA ASP A 113 -11.64 8.00 1.31
C ASP A 113 -12.27 6.75 0.74
N THR A 114 -13.47 6.93 0.21
CA THR A 114 -14.11 5.95 -0.64
C THR A 114 -14.45 6.61 -1.96
N LYS A 115 -14.57 5.80 -3.00
CA LYS A 115 -15.12 6.24 -4.27
C LYS A 115 -15.70 5.07 -5.02
N TRP A 116 -16.54 5.41 -5.99
CA TRP A 116 -16.97 4.46 -7.01
C TRP A 116 -16.01 4.46 -8.18
N ILE A 117 -15.84 3.28 -8.77
CA ILE A 117 -15.12 3.07 -10.03
C ILE A 117 -16.00 2.25 -10.97
N CYS A 118 -15.73 2.35 -12.27
CA CYS A 118 -16.34 1.43 -13.22
C CYS A 118 -15.68 0.06 -13.08
N TRP A 119 -16.47 -1.00 -13.20
CA TRP A 119 -15.94 -2.37 -13.16
C TRP A 119 -14.83 -2.61 -14.20
N SER A 120 -14.92 -1.95 -15.36
CA SER A 120 -13.94 -2.06 -16.45
C SER A 120 -12.57 -1.49 -16.12
N ASP A 121 -12.46 -0.71 -15.04
CA ASP A 121 -11.19 -0.12 -14.63
C ASP A 121 -10.35 -1.09 -13.77
N ILE A 122 -10.97 -2.14 -13.23
CA ILE A 122 -10.27 -3.17 -12.46
C ILE A 122 -9.33 -3.94 -13.37
N GLN A 123 -8.06 -4.05 -12.96
CA GLN A 123 -7.04 -4.78 -13.70
C GLN A 123 -6.81 -6.15 -13.10
N ASP A 124 -6.61 -6.22 -11.79
CA ASP A 124 -6.35 -7.49 -11.09
C ASP A 124 -6.58 -7.38 -9.58
N LYS A 125 -6.59 -8.53 -8.93
CA LYS A 125 -6.42 -8.65 -7.48
C LYS A 125 -4.95 -8.47 -7.10
N ILE A 126 -4.73 -8.00 -5.88
CA ILE A 126 -3.38 -7.96 -5.30
C ILE A 126 -3.31 -8.85 -4.05
N LEU A 127 -2.10 -9.28 -3.68
CA LEU A 127 -1.87 -9.95 -2.42
C LEU A 127 -1.54 -8.90 -1.37
N MET A 128 -2.47 -8.64 -0.44
CA MET A 128 -2.21 -7.77 0.70
C MET A 128 -1.72 -8.56 1.90
N VAL A 129 -0.61 -8.14 2.50
CA VAL A 129 -0.01 -8.81 3.65
C VAL A 129 0.27 -7.79 4.77
N GLU A 130 0.16 -8.21 6.02
CA GLU A 130 0.68 -7.41 7.13
C GLU A 130 2.22 -7.36 7.06
N HIS A 131 2.83 -6.19 7.28
CA HIS A 131 4.30 -6.06 7.21
C HIS A 131 5.06 -7.08 8.07
N LYS A 132 4.56 -7.38 9.27
CA LYS A 132 5.16 -8.38 10.18
C LYS A 132 5.16 -9.81 9.63
N LYS A 133 4.34 -10.09 8.61
CA LYS A 133 4.20 -11.39 7.96
C LYS A 133 4.91 -11.45 6.59
N LEU A 134 5.69 -10.42 6.23
CA LEU A 134 6.48 -10.40 5.00
C LEU A 134 7.64 -11.41 5.08
N SER A 135 7.45 -12.56 4.44
CA SER A 135 8.51 -13.53 4.19
C SER A 135 9.26 -13.23 2.89
N ASP A 136 10.45 -13.82 2.72
CA ASP A 136 11.23 -13.65 1.50
C ASP A 136 10.54 -14.18 0.23
N SER A 137 9.66 -15.18 0.36
CA SER A 137 8.86 -15.68 -0.77
C SER A 137 7.79 -14.67 -1.17
N VAL A 138 7.10 -14.05 -0.20
CA VAL A 138 6.11 -12.98 -0.45
C VAL A 138 6.79 -11.77 -1.08
N LYS A 139 7.98 -11.40 -0.62
CA LYS A 139 8.75 -10.27 -1.19
C LYS A 139 9.10 -10.47 -2.67
N LYS A 140 9.24 -11.70 -3.16
CA LYS A 140 9.52 -11.99 -4.58
C LYS A 140 8.28 -11.93 -5.47
N ASN A 141 7.09 -11.95 -4.89
CA ASN A 141 5.85 -11.81 -5.65
C ASN A 141 5.62 -10.32 -5.98
N GLU A 142 5.61 -9.97 -7.26
CA GLU A 142 5.41 -8.59 -7.73
C GLU A 142 4.01 -8.04 -7.41
N GLU A 143 3.02 -8.92 -7.23
CA GLU A 143 1.65 -8.57 -6.84
C GLU A 143 1.47 -8.53 -5.32
N ALA A 144 2.54 -8.74 -4.53
CA ALA A 144 2.49 -8.62 -3.08
C ALA A 144 2.76 -7.19 -2.61
N TYR A 145 1.77 -6.65 -1.91
CA TYR A 145 1.81 -5.36 -1.22
C TYR A 145 1.61 -5.58 0.28
N PHE A 146 1.90 -4.55 1.06
CA PHE A 146 1.70 -4.64 2.48
C PHE A 146 1.28 -3.32 3.12
N MET A 147 0.79 -3.43 4.36
CA MET A 147 0.42 -2.29 5.17
C MET A 147 1.06 -2.38 6.55
N ARG A 148 1.49 -1.23 7.07
CA ARG A 148 1.90 -1.03 8.48
C ARG A 148 0.95 -0.13 9.25
N ALA A 149 0.34 0.81 8.56
CA ALA A 149 -0.50 1.85 9.12
C ALA A 149 -1.56 2.30 8.12
N SER A 150 -2.58 2.97 8.63
CA SER A 150 -3.42 3.87 7.86
C SER A 150 -2.82 5.27 7.85
N PHE A 151 -3.22 6.10 6.89
CA PHE A 151 -2.81 7.50 6.78
C PHE A 151 -4.02 8.40 6.57
N ASN A 152 -4.20 9.37 7.46
CA ASN A 152 -5.16 10.45 7.28
C ASN A 152 -4.46 11.61 6.57
N HIS A 153 -4.79 11.84 5.31
CA HIS A 153 -4.14 12.88 4.50
C HIS A 153 -4.68 14.30 4.79
N TYR A 154 -5.81 14.42 5.48
CA TYR A 154 -6.33 15.70 5.97
C TYR A 154 -5.57 16.19 7.21
N THR A 155 -5.33 15.29 8.18
CA THR A 155 -4.57 15.60 9.39
C THR A 155 -3.07 15.35 9.24
N LYS A 156 -2.65 14.68 8.17
CA LYS A 156 -1.27 14.26 7.86
C LYS A 156 -0.67 13.35 8.94
N GLN A 157 -1.47 12.42 9.45
CA GLN A 157 -1.10 11.54 10.55
C GLN A 157 -1.25 10.06 10.19
N PHE A 158 -0.33 9.24 10.70
CA PHE A 158 -0.41 7.79 10.64
C PHE A 158 -1.18 7.21 11.82
N ASN A 159 -1.80 6.05 11.60
CA ASN A 159 -2.31 5.20 12.67
C ASN A 159 -1.94 3.72 12.41
N PRO A 160 -1.10 3.08 13.26
CA PRO A 160 -0.46 3.67 14.43
C PRO A 160 0.53 4.79 14.05
N PRO A 161 0.80 5.74 14.96
CA PRO A 161 1.84 6.76 14.76
C PRO A 161 3.20 6.15 14.37
N TYR A 162 3.97 6.87 13.56
CA TYR A 162 5.26 6.42 13.01
C TYR A 162 6.24 5.92 14.08
N ASP A 163 6.21 6.54 15.27
CA ASP A 163 7.09 6.16 16.37
C ASP A 163 6.73 4.81 17.02
N GLN A 164 5.54 4.28 16.75
CA GLN A 164 5.07 2.98 17.23
C GLN A 164 5.26 1.84 16.23
N TRP A 165 5.83 2.12 15.05
CA TRP A 165 6.08 1.09 14.05
C TRP A 165 7.19 0.14 14.50
N ALA A 166 7.17 -1.09 13.99
CA ALA A 166 8.17 -2.11 14.31
C ALA A 166 9.59 -1.64 13.91
N ARG A 167 10.57 -1.91 14.78
CA ARG A 167 11.96 -1.49 14.63
C ARG A 167 12.89 -2.65 14.97
N SER A 168 13.90 -2.86 14.15
CA SER A 168 15.10 -3.58 14.48
C SER A 168 16.06 -2.68 15.27
N TYR A 169 17.02 -3.31 15.96
CA TYR A 169 17.89 -2.68 16.96
C TYR A 169 18.98 -1.75 16.38
N CYS A 170 18.65 -0.93 15.38
CA CYS A 170 19.54 0.11 14.87
C CYS A 170 19.48 1.37 15.76
N THR A 171 20.62 2.07 15.90
CA THR A 171 20.72 3.27 16.76
C THR A 171 20.01 4.50 16.22
N CYS A 172 19.53 4.49 14.98
CA CYS A 172 18.79 5.62 14.40
C CYS A 172 17.35 5.72 14.93
N GLY A 173 16.82 4.64 15.51
CA GLY A 173 15.46 4.59 16.02
C GLY A 173 14.37 4.66 14.95
N ASN A 174 14.70 4.48 13.66
CA ASN A 174 13.71 4.43 12.59
C ASN A 174 13.08 3.02 12.47
N PRO A 175 11.86 2.91 11.93
CA PRO A 175 11.19 1.64 11.65
C PRO A 175 11.96 0.77 10.67
N ASP A 176 11.63 -0.52 10.66
CA ASP A 176 12.19 -1.47 9.70
C ASP A 176 11.80 -1.12 8.26
N ASN A 177 12.76 -1.06 7.37
CA ASN A 177 12.52 -0.87 5.94
C ASN A 177 13.24 -1.98 5.17
N ASN A 178 12.50 -2.87 4.51
CA ASN A 178 13.09 -4.05 3.85
C ASN A 178 13.90 -3.72 2.58
N GLU A 179 13.75 -2.51 2.05
CA GLU A 179 14.50 -2.02 0.90
C GLU A 179 15.85 -1.43 1.32
N LYS A 180 16.03 -1.14 2.62
CA LYS A 180 17.30 -0.71 3.20
C LYS A 180 18.15 -1.92 3.63
N GLY A 181 19.46 -1.81 3.41
CA GLY A 181 20.42 -2.84 3.79
C GLY A 181 20.61 -2.93 5.30
N PHE A 182 20.71 -4.16 5.83
CA PHE A 182 21.00 -4.44 7.24
C PHE A 182 22.23 -5.32 7.41
N ILE A 183 23.01 -5.05 8.46
CA ILE A 183 24.16 -5.84 8.86
C ILE A 183 24.09 -6.21 10.34
N PHE A 184 24.45 -7.45 10.66
CA PHE A 184 24.44 -7.98 12.03
C PHE A 184 25.80 -7.81 12.70
N CYS A 185 25.83 -7.26 13.90
CA CYS A 185 27.06 -7.16 14.69
C CYS A 185 27.25 -8.41 15.57
N ASN A 186 28.35 -9.15 15.35
CA ASN A 186 28.69 -10.36 16.09
C ASN A 186 29.10 -10.12 17.56
N ASN A 187 29.20 -8.88 18.03
CA ASN A 187 29.56 -8.58 19.41
C ASN A 187 28.36 -8.19 20.27
N CYS A 188 27.51 -7.27 19.80
CA CYS A 188 26.31 -6.87 20.54
C CYS A 188 25.06 -7.65 20.15
N ASN A 189 25.14 -8.49 19.11
CA ASN A 189 24.03 -9.26 18.56
C ASN A 189 22.83 -8.41 18.11
N LEU A 190 23.11 -7.21 17.59
CA LEU A 190 22.09 -6.27 17.08
C LEU A 190 22.25 -6.05 15.57
N TRP A 191 21.14 -5.71 14.92
CA TRP A 191 21.08 -5.35 13.50
C TRP A 191 21.17 -3.84 13.31
N TYR A 192 21.94 -3.41 12.32
CA TYR A 192 22.15 -2.01 11.98
C TYR A 192 21.88 -1.78 10.50
N HIS A 193 21.30 -0.63 10.16
CA HIS A 193 21.27 -0.21 8.76
C HIS A 193 22.69 0.03 8.27
N THR A 194 23.00 -0.44 7.06
CA THR A 194 24.32 -0.27 6.44
C THR A 194 24.71 1.20 6.35
N GLU A 195 23.76 2.06 5.99
CA GLU A 195 23.93 3.52 5.93
C GLU A 195 24.28 4.11 7.32
N CYS A 196 23.65 3.63 8.40
CA CYS A 196 23.92 4.11 9.76
C CYS A 196 25.32 3.71 10.25
N GLU A 197 25.87 2.64 9.70
CA GLU A 197 27.24 2.19 9.96
C GLU A 197 28.26 2.82 8.98
N GLY A 198 27.81 3.63 8.03
CA GLY A 198 28.66 4.27 7.02
C GLY A 198 29.16 3.31 5.94
N LEU A 199 28.48 2.19 5.73
CA LEU A 199 28.83 1.20 4.71
C LEU A 199 28.20 1.57 3.37
N THR A 200 29.02 1.64 2.33
CA THR A 200 28.54 1.71 0.95
C THR A 200 27.99 0.37 0.49
N SER A 201 27.16 0.35 -0.56
CA SER A 201 26.63 -0.91 -1.12
C SER A 201 27.74 -1.89 -1.51
N GLN A 202 28.85 -1.39 -2.08
CA GLN A 202 30.01 -2.23 -2.42
C GLN A 202 30.69 -2.83 -1.17
N GLN A 203 30.79 -2.07 -0.08
CA GLN A 203 31.34 -2.59 1.18
C GLN A 203 30.40 -3.62 1.79
N PHE A 204 29.09 -3.34 1.80
CA PHE A 204 28.08 -4.28 2.28
C PHE A 204 28.09 -5.61 1.50
N ASP A 205 28.20 -5.55 0.17
CA ASP A 205 28.29 -6.75 -0.67
C ASP A 205 29.54 -7.58 -0.36
N ARG A 206 30.67 -6.92 -0.05
CA ARG A 206 31.90 -7.60 0.37
C ARG A 206 31.74 -8.27 1.73
N GLU A 207 31.17 -7.57 2.70
CA GLU A 207 30.89 -8.12 4.04
C GLU A 207 29.91 -9.29 3.98
N ARG A 208 28.86 -9.21 3.14
CA ARG A 208 27.91 -10.31 2.92
C ARG A 208 28.57 -11.55 2.29
N LYS A 209 29.47 -11.36 1.33
CA LYS A 209 30.18 -12.46 0.66
C LYS A 209 31.28 -13.05 1.52
N ASN A 210 31.88 -12.25 2.40
CA ASN A 210 32.96 -12.67 3.30
C ASN A 210 32.40 -13.19 4.63
N THR A 211 31.73 -14.34 4.59
CA THR A 211 31.16 -14.99 5.79
C THR A 211 32.21 -15.49 6.77
N SER A 212 33.49 -15.52 6.38
CA SER A 212 34.61 -15.96 7.21
C SER A 212 35.06 -14.97 8.28
N LEU A 213 34.64 -13.70 8.24
CA LEU A 213 35.03 -12.70 9.23
C LEU A 213 33.80 -12.11 9.95
N PRO A 214 33.83 -12.01 11.30
CA PRO A 214 32.75 -11.39 12.04
C PRO A 214 32.70 -9.88 11.78
N TYR A 215 31.50 -9.36 11.53
CA TYR A 215 31.27 -7.92 11.50
C TYR A 215 31.10 -7.37 12.92
N PHE A 216 31.69 -6.20 13.17
CA PHE A 216 31.52 -5.46 14.41
C PHE A 216 31.03 -4.06 14.09
N CYS A 217 29.97 -3.60 14.75
CA CYS A 217 29.46 -2.25 14.57
C CYS A 217 30.45 -1.19 15.07
N ASN A 218 30.27 0.05 14.64
CA ASN A 218 31.14 1.17 14.99
C ASN A 218 31.29 1.33 16.51
N LYS A 219 30.22 1.15 17.29
CA LYS A 219 30.27 1.17 18.76
C LYS A 219 31.19 0.08 19.33
N CYS A 220 31.03 -1.17 18.87
CA CYS A 220 31.85 -2.29 19.33
C CYS A 220 33.31 -2.18 18.89
N ARG A 221 33.56 -1.62 17.69
CA ARG A 221 34.92 -1.35 17.19
C ARG A 221 35.66 -0.35 18.08
N ILE A 222 34.98 0.69 18.58
CA ILE A 222 35.59 1.69 19.47
C ILE A 222 35.93 1.10 20.84
N ILE A 223 35.03 0.30 21.43
CA ILE A 223 35.24 -0.33 22.75
C ILE A 223 36.47 -1.25 22.73
N LYS A 224 36.65 -2.04 21.66
CA LYS A 224 37.84 -2.90 21.48
C LYS A 224 39.15 -2.13 21.37
N LYS A 225 39.13 -0.89 20.90
CA LYS A 225 40.34 -0.05 20.79
C LYS A 225 40.75 0.61 22.10
N LYS A 226 39.82 0.82 23.05
CA LYS A 226 40.11 1.40 24.37
C LYS A 226 40.58 0.36 25.40
N THR A 227 40.42 -0.93 25.10
CA THR A 227 40.77 -2.07 25.96
C THR A 227 42.05 -2.78 25.53
N ARG A 228 42.73 -2.25 24.50
CA ARG A 228 44.09 -2.60 24.08
C ARG A 228 45.02 -1.44 24.37
#